data_AF-A0A836I022-F1
#
_entry.id   AF-A0A836I022-F1
#
_cell.length_a   1.000
_cell.length_b   1.000
_cell.length_c   1.000
_cell.angle_alpha   90.00
_cell.angle_beta   90.00
_cell.angle_gamma   90.00
#
_symmetry.space_group_name_H-M   'P 1'
#
loop_
_entity.id
_entity.type
_entity.pdbx_description
1 polymer ?
#
loop_
_entity_poly.entity_id
_entity_poly.type
_entity_poly.pdbx_seq_one_letter_code
_entity_poly.pdbx_strand_id
1 'polypeptide(L)'
;MSSSTQILVDELRSRLKRRRSDIFRYLDGLFYEDCRRIMESVSELDSDDLFLRNPASLPDYAQHVPQPMYWELIRRKLQRYEYKTPADFMTDMRAVVNNCYLYKGIHAPASKLARAMEILMEDRFVTELRAAPVPPAEVKKACTGMSSADSREVLRIYALYEGLEIGSMAGNTNIQLRTAKSATLRRMLEYAKSSAEHREKREKLRQAVKVSRVSNRRRQTMTGAHAALMQEDADVKFHQDAEPQLEQVPQNTQTPMLMMEEVSPIRLEEAGEWLEDGDFEELSPM
;
A
#
# COMPACT_ATOMS: atom_id res chain seq x y z
N MET A 1 -32.62 9.02 44.55
CA MET A 1 -33.61 8.71 43.49
C MET A 1 -33.00 9.13 42.18
N SER A 2 -32.80 8.21 41.23
CA SER A 2 -32.22 8.55 39.92
C SER A 2 -33.16 9.53 39.21
N SER A 3 -32.65 10.62 38.64
CA SER A 3 -33.46 11.61 37.91
C SER A 3 -34.23 10.92 36.78
N SER A 4 -35.46 11.34 36.49
CA SER A 4 -36.26 10.79 35.39
C SER A 4 -35.52 10.84 34.04
N THR A 5 -34.65 11.83 33.86
CA THR A 5 -33.73 11.95 32.71
C THR A 5 -32.68 10.84 32.66
N GLN A 6 -32.13 10.44 33.81
CA GLN A 6 -31.11 9.39 33.91
C GLN A 6 -31.69 8.02 33.52
N ILE A 7 -32.92 7.73 33.94
CA ILE A 7 -33.64 6.50 33.59
C ILE A 7 -33.82 6.39 32.06
N LEU A 8 -34.22 7.49 31.40
CA LEU A 8 -34.40 7.53 29.95
C LEU A 8 -33.07 7.31 29.19
N VAL A 9 -31.98 7.91 29.67
CA VAL A 9 -30.64 7.73 29.09
C VAL A 9 -30.18 6.28 29.22
N ASP A 10 -30.37 5.66 30.38
CA ASP A 10 -29.98 4.28 30.64
C ASP A 10 -30.81 3.28 29.80
N GLU A 11 -32.10 3.57 29.59
CA GLU A 11 -32.96 2.81 28.70
C GLU A 11 -32.49 2.91 27.24
N LEU A 12 -32.17 4.12 26.77
CA LEU A 12 -31.66 4.35 25.43
C LEU A 12 -30.31 3.63 25.22
N ARG A 13 -29.37 3.74 26.17
CA ARG A 13 -28.10 3.00 26.16
C ARG A 13 -28.32 1.50 26.07
N SER A 14 -29.27 0.97 26.85
CA SER A 14 -29.63 -0.45 26.85
C SER A 14 -30.24 -0.90 25.51
N ARG A 15 -31.06 -0.06 24.86
CA ARG A 15 -31.60 -0.33 23.52
C ARG A 15 -30.51 -0.32 22.45
N LEU A 16 -29.60 0.66 22.50
CA LEU A 16 -28.45 0.73 21.59
C LEU A 16 -27.52 -0.47 21.77
N LYS A 17 -27.24 -0.87 23.02
CA LYS A 17 -26.43 -2.05 23.33
C LYS A 17 -27.03 -3.33 22.73
N ARG A 18 -28.34 -3.55 22.92
CA ARG A 18 -29.07 -4.69 22.32
C ARG A 18 -28.98 -4.70 20.80
N ARG A 19 -29.30 -3.57 20.16
CA ARG A 19 -29.23 -3.47 18.69
C ARG A 19 -27.81 -3.68 18.16
N ARG A 20 -26.79 -3.18 18.86
CA ARG A 20 -25.38 -3.42 18.53
C ARG A 20 -25.03 -4.91 18.64
N SER A 21 -25.45 -5.58 19.71
CA SER A 21 -25.25 -7.02 19.88
C SER A 21 -25.94 -7.85 18.80
N ASP A 22 -27.15 -7.46 18.37
CA ASP A 22 -27.84 -8.14 17.25
C ASP A 22 -27.08 -7.99 15.93
N ILE A 23 -26.51 -6.80 15.66
CA ILE A 23 -25.68 -6.55 14.48
C ILE A 23 -24.43 -7.44 14.53
N PHE A 24 -23.73 -7.49 15.67
CA PHE A 24 -22.53 -8.30 15.82
C PHE A 24 -22.82 -9.79 15.66
N ARG A 25 -23.89 -10.30 16.29
CA ARG A 25 -24.33 -11.69 16.11
C ARG A 25 -24.67 -12.01 14.65
N TYR A 26 -25.28 -11.06 13.95
CA TYR A 26 -25.56 -11.20 12.52
C TYR A 26 -24.26 -11.26 11.69
N LEU A 27 -23.31 -10.36 11.95
CA LEU A 27 -22.01 -10.35 11.27
C LEU A 27 -21.18 -11.62 11.55
N ASP A 28 -21.21 -12.10 12.80
CA ASP A 28 -20.59 -13.37 13.23
C ASP A 28 -21.14 -14.53 12.41
N GLY A 29 -22.46 -14.63 12.28
CA GLY A 29 -23.11 -15.66 11.46
C GLY A 29 -22.96 -15.49 9.95
N LEU A 30 -22.54 -14.30 9.46
CA LEU A 30 -22.31 -14.07 8.04
C LEU A 30 -20.94 -14.53 7.58
N PHE A 31 -19.87 -14.13 8.28
CA PHE A 31 -18.49 -14.49 7.90
C PHE A 31 -17.45 -14.29 9.01
N TYR A 32 -17.75 -13.58 10.11
CA TYR A 32 -16.73 -13.26 11.10
C TYR A 32 -16.23 -14.48 11.88
N GLU A 33 -17.10 -15.46 12.17
CA GLU A 33 -16.68 -16.72 12.80
C GLU A 33 -15.74 -17.51 11.89
N ASP A 34 -16.04 -17.56 10.59
CA ASP A 34 -15.16 -18.18 9.59
C ASP A 34 -13.82 -17.45 9.53
N CYS A 35 -13.80 -16.11 9.50
CA CYS A 35 -12.56 -15.34 9.53
C CYS A 35 -11.71 -15.60 10.79
N ARG A 36 -12.32 -15.70 11.97
CA ARG A 36 -11.60 -16.00 13.23
C ARG A 36 -10.98 -17.40 13.18
N ARG A 37 -11.74 -18.39 12.74
CA ARG A 37 -11.27 -19.77 12.60
C ARG A 37 -10.11 -19.90 11.61
N ILE A 38 -10.23 -19.24 10.45
CA ILE A 38 -9.15 -19.21 9.46
C ILE A 38 -7.91 -18.53 10.04
N MET A 39 -8.08 -17.35 10.64
CA MET A 39 -7.00 -16.60 11.26
C MET A 39 -6.24 -17.45 12.29
N GLU A 40 -6.96 -18.15 13.16
CA GLU A 40 -6.35 -19.01 14.16
C GLU A 40 -5.55 -20.15 13.50
N SER A 41 -6.17 -20.88 12.57
CA SER A 41 -5.52 -22.01 11.88
C SER A 41 -4.26 -21.62 11.10
N VAL A 42 -4.21 -20.40 10.56
CA VAL A 42 -3.05 -19.89 9.82
C VAL A 42 -1.97 -19.41 10.79
N SER A 43 -2.35 -18.76 11.89
CA SER A 43 -1.41 -18.29 12.91
C SER A 43 -0.74 -19.43 13.67
N GLU A 44 -1.39 -20.59 13.80
CA GLU A 44 -0.78 -21.80 14.39
C GLU A 44 0.43 -22.32 13.61
N LEU A 45 0.51 -22.03 12.31
CA LEU A 45 1.70 -22.36 11.52
C LEU A 45 2.90 -21.46 11.89
N ASP A 46 2.64 -20.25 12.42
CA ASP A 46 3.66 -19.28 12.83
C ASP A 46 4.19 -19.55 14.24
N SER A 47 4.75 -20.74 14.49
CA SER A 47 5.17 -21.17 15.83
C SER A 47 6.16 -20.21 16.51
N ASP A 48 6.93 -19.47 15.72
CA ASP A 48 8.00 -18.58 16.16
C ASP A 48 7.55 -17.10 16.17
N ASP A 49 6.24 -16.84 15.95
CA ASP A 49 5.62 -15.52 15.99
C ASP A 49 6.25 -14.48 15.01
N LEU A 50 6.76 -14.93 13.86
CA LEU A 50 7.46 -14.05 12.89
C LEU A 50 6.56 -12.95 12.34
N PHE A 51 5.28 -13.23 12.18
CA PHE A 51 4.29 -12.31 11.63
C PHE A 51 3.27 -11.86 12.69
N LEU A 52 3.53 -12.16 13.97
CA LEU A 52 2.61 -11.81 15.06
C LEU A 52 2.53 -10.31 15.29
N ARG A 53 3.69 -9.65 15.33
CA ARG A 53 3.85 -8.24 15.76
C ARG A 53 4.18 -7.31 14.60
N ASN A 54 4.11 -6.00 14.89
CA ASN A 54 4.42 -4.96 13.91
C ASN A 54 5.87 -5.11 13.38
N PRO A 55 6.07 -5.35 12.08
CA PRO A 55 7.39 -5.52 11.49
C PRO A 55 8.14 -4.20 11.23
N ALA A 56 7.54 -3.04 11.54
CA ALA A 56 8.13 -1.72 11.27
C ALA A 56 9.47 -1.47 12.00
N SER A 57 9.78 -2.23 13.05
CA SER A 57 11.08 -2.18 13.75
C SER A 57 12.20 -2.93 13.03
N LEU A 58 11.89 -3.69 11.96
CA LEU A 58 12.90 -4.39 11.18
C LEU A 58 13.72 -3.42 10.30
N PRO A 59 15.01 -3.70 10.07
CA PRO A 59 15.88 -2.85 9.25
C PRO A 59 15.28 -2.60 7.86
N ASP A 60 15.21 -1.34 7.45
CA ASP A 60 14.74 -0.90 6.13
C ASP A 60 13.33 -1.40 5.72
N TYR A 61 12.55 -1.97 6.64
CA TYR A 61 11.26 -2.59 6.29
C TYR A 61 10.29 -1.59 5.68
N ALA A 62 10.20 -0.39 6.25
CA ALA A 62 9.35 0.69 5.73
C ALA A 62 9.78 1.21 4.34
N GLN A 63 11.02 0.96 3.91
CA GLN A 63 11.49 1.30 2.56
C GLN A 63 10.98 0.30 1.51
N HIS A 64 10.80 -0.97 1.91
CA HIS A 64 10.36 -2.04 1.02
C HIS A 64 8.85 -2.29 1.06
N VAL A 65 8.24 -2.13 2.24
CA VAL A 65 6.84 -2.48 2.49
C VAL A 65 6.04 -1.21 2.80
N PRO A 66 5.17 -0.77 1.88
CA PRO A 66 4.42 0.47 2.06
C PRO A 66 3.28 0.36 3.08
N GLN A 67 2.70 -0.83 3.25
CA GLN A 67 1.57 -1.06 4.15
C GLN A 67 1.85 -2.29 5.02
N PRO A 68 2.45 -2.12 6.21
CA PRO A 68 2.66 -3.20 7.16
C PRO A 68 1.35 -3.88 7.55
N MET A 69 1.37 -5.20 7.69
CA MET A 69 0.25 -6.01 8.17
C MET A 69 0.79 -7.21 8.95
N TYR A 70 0.08 -7.62 10.00
CA TYR A 70 0.53 -8.64 10.96
C TYR A 70 -0.66 -9.19 11.77
N TRP A 71 -0.49 -10.35 12.42
CA TRP A 71 -1.58 -11.11 13.04
C TRP A 71 -2.31 -10.36 14.15
N GLU A 72 -1.60 -9.70 15.07
CA GLU A 72 -2.24 -8.90 16.12
C GLU A 72 -3.10 -7.76 15.56
N LEU A 73 -2.69 -7.15 14.43
CA LEU A 73 -3.49 -6.11 13.79
C LEU A 73 -4.77 -6.71 13.21
N ILE A 74 -4.69 -7.82 12.48
CA ILE A 74 -5.87 -8.49 11.91
C ILE A 74 -6.82 -8.96 13.03
N ARG A 75 -6.29 -9.53 14.12
CA ARG A 75 -7.08 -9.92 15.31
C ARG A 75 -7.82 -8.72 15.90
N ARG A 76 -7.16 -7.56 16.05
CA ARG A 76 -7.82 -6.33 16.54
C ARG A 76 -8.91 -5.86 15.58
N LYS A 77 -8.68 -5.91 14.27
CA LYS A 77 -9.68 -5.53 13.25
C LYS A 77 -10.91 -6.45 13.29
N LEU A 78 -10.71 -7.76 13.53
CA LEU A 78 -11.80 -8.71 13.75
C LEU A 78 -12.60 -8.41 15.02
N GLN A 79 -11.92 -8.11 16.13
CA GLN A 79 -12.58 -7.77 17.41
C GLN A 79 -13.39 -6.47 17.32
N ARG A 80 -12.94 -5.52 16.51
CA ARG A 80 -13.58 -4.21 16.31
C ARG A 80 -14.62 -4.19 15.20
N TYR A 81 -14.87 -5.32 14.55
CA TYR A 81 -15.77 -5.45 13.40
C TYR A 81 -15.46 -4.45 12.27
N GLU A 82 -14.18 -4.27 11.93
CA GLU A 82 -13.72 -3.28 10.93
C GLU A 82 -13.85 -3.76 9.48
N TYR A 83 -14.04 -5.06 9.24
CA TYR A 83 -14.21 -5.63 7.90
C TYR A 83 -15.66 -5.54 7.46
N LYS A 84 -15.90 -4.90 6.30
CA LYS A 84 -17.23 -4.76 5.71
C LYS A 84 -17.60 -5.99 4.90
N THR A 85 -16.59 -6.66 4.33
CA THR A 85 -16.75 -7.85 3.51
C THR A 85 -15.67 -8.88 3.83
N PRO A 86 -15.88 -10.18 3.50
CA PRO A 86 -14.84 -11.19 3.58
C PRO A 86 -13.60 -10.85 2.74
N ALA A 87 -13.78 -10.10 1.63
CA ALA A 87 -12.69 -9.68 0.76
C ALA A 87 -11.72 -8.71 1.43
N ASP A 88 -12.21 -7.87 2.34
CA ASP A 88 -11.36 -6.95 3.11
C ASP A 88 -10.43 -7.74 4.04
N PHE A 89 -10.96 -8.77 4.72
CA PHE A 89 -10.17 -9.67 5.56
C PHE A 89 -9.15 -10.48 4.74
N MET A 90 -9.58 -11.08 3.63
CA MET A 90 -8.68 -11.83 2.74
C MET A 90 -7.53 -10.94 2.23
N THR A 91 -7.82 -9.67 1.94
CA THR A 91 -6.80 -8.70 1.50
C THR A 91 -5.72 -8.51 2.55
N ASP A 92 -6.10 -8.32 3.82
CA ASP A 92 -5.12 -8.15 4.90
C ASP A 92 -4.31 -9.43 5.15
N MET A 93 -4.96 -10.60 5.16
CA MET A 93 -4.27 -11.90 5.29
C MET A 93 -3.22 -12.09 4.18
N ARG A 94 -3.60 -11.77 2.94
CA ARG A 94 -2.70 -11.79 1.78
C ARG A 94 -1.58 -10.76 1.91
N ALA A 95 -1.84 -9.60 2.51
CA ALA A 95 -0.84 -8.56 2.71
C ALA A 95 0.30 -9.05 3.60
N VAL A 96 0.04 -9.81 4.66
CA VAL A 96 1.10 -10.36 5.53
C VAL A 96 2.11 -11.19 4.73
N VAL A 97 1.61 -12.12 3.91
CA VAL A 97 2.45 -12.97 3.06
C VAL A 97 3.11 -12.18 1.93
N ASN A 98 2.38 -11.29 1.27
CA ASN A 98 2.92 -10.45 0.19
C ASN A 98 4.05 -9.55 0.69
N ASN A 99 3.90 -8.96 1.88
CA ASN A 99 4.92 -8.13 2.50
C ASN A 99 6.18 -8.95 2.85
N CYS A 100 6.02 -10.21 3.27
CA CYS A 100 7.15 -11.12 3.44
C CYS A 100 7.95 -11.28 2.13
N TYR A 101 7.25 -11.47 1.01
CA TYR A 101 7.89 -11.62 -0.29
C TYR A 101 8.50 -10.33 -0.82
N LEU A 102 7.90 -9.17 -0.55
CA LEU A 102 8.47 -7.88 -0.90
C LEU A 102 9.77 -7.59 -0.13
N TYR A 103 9.80 -7.93 1.15
CA TYR A 103 10.96 -7.67 2.01
C TYR A 103 12.07 -8.71 1.81
N LYS A 104 11.73 -10.01 1.73
CA LYS A 104 12.71 -11.11 1.72
C LYS A 104 12.88 -11.79 0.35
N GLY A 105 11.93 -11.64 -0.56
CA GLY A 105 11.86 -12.39 -1.80
C GLY A 105 11.13 -13.73 -1.67
N ILE A 106 10.37 -14.11 -2.71
CA ILE A 106 9.53 -15.33 -2.71
C ILE A 106 10.34 -16.63 -2.62
N HIS A 107 11.57 -16.63 -3.12
CA HIS A 107 12.46 -17.79 -3.14
C HIS A 107 13.34 -17.92 -1.88
N ALA A 108 13.26 -16.95 -0.96
CA ALA A 108 14.06 -17.00 0.27
C ALA A 108 13.61 -18.16 1.17
N PRO A 109 14.54 -18.81 1.91
CA PRO A 109 14.19 -19.86 2.87
C PRO A 109 13.15 -19.41 3.91
N ALA A 110 13.27 -18.17 4.39
CA ALA A 110 12.32 -17.56 5.33
C ALA A 110 10.89 -17.45 4.76
N SER A 111 10.75 -17.37 3.44
CA SER A 111 9.46 -17.27 2.74
C SER A 111 8.76 -18.63 2.58
N LYS A 112 9.40 -19.74 2.97
CA LYS A 112 8.80 -21.08 2.97
C LYS A 112 7.58 -21.15 3.90
N LEU A 113 7.70 -20.55 5.08
CA LEU A 113 6.62 -20.49 6.06
C LEU A 113 5.42 -19.69 5.52
N ALA A 114 5.69 -18.48 5.02
CA ALA A 114 4.67 -17.62 4.41
C ALA A 114 3.95 -18.30 3.22
N ARG A 115 4.67 -19.13 2.44
CA ARG A 115 4.06 -19.93 1.37
C ARG A 115 3.15 -21.04 1.91
N ALA A 116 3.54 -21.73 2.97
CA ALA A 116 2.70 -22.74 3.60
C ALA A 116 1.41 -22.11 4.15
N MET A 117 1.51 -20.94 4.79
CA MET A 117 0.37 -20.13 5.24
C MET A 117 -0.53 -19.73 4.08
N GLU A 118 0.04 -19.26 2.97
CA GLU A 118 -0.77 -18.89 1.80
C GLU A 118 -1.51 -20.08 1.19
N ILE A 119 -0.87 -21.25 1.10
CA ILE A 119 -1.53 -22.46 0.62
C ILE A 119 -2.74 -22.80 1.51
N LEU A 120 -2.56 -22.77 2.83
CA LEU A 120 -3.64 -23.05 3.77
C LEU A 120 -4.75 -22.00 3.67
N MET A 121 -4.42 -20.71 3.75
CA MET A 121 -5.44 -19.65 3.79
C MET A 121 -6.26 -19.59 2.51
N GLU A 122 -5.66 -19.78 1.33
CA GLU A 122 -6.39 -19.74 0.06
C GLU A 122 -7.33 -20.94 -0.11
N ASP A 123 -6.95 -22.11 0.40
CA ASP A 123 -7.85 -23.27 0.46
C ASP A 123 -9.05 -22.99 1.39
N ARG A 124 -8.79 -22.40 2.56
CA ARG A 124 -9.83 -22.00 3.52
C ARG A 124 -10.72 -20.88 3.02
N PHE A 125 -10.20 -19.93 2.25
CA PHE A 125 -11.01 -18.88 1.63
C PHE A 125 -12.04 -19.47 0.66
N VAL A 126 -11.67 -20.49 -0.11
CA VAL A 126 -12.59 -21.15 -1.04
C VAL A 126 -13.61 -22.00 -0.30
N THR A 127 -13.17 -22.77 0.71
CA THR A 127 -14.03 -23.74 1.41
C THR A 127 -14.94 -23.12 2.47
N GLU A 128 -14.45 -22.16 3.25
CA GLU A 128 -15.18 -21.55 4.38
C GLU A 128 -15.81 -20.21 3.97
N LEU A 129 -15.04 -19.31 3.35
CA LEU A 129 -15.54 -17.98 2.94
C LEU A 129 -16.22 -17.96 1.57
N ARG A 130 -16.32 -19.12 0.88
CA ARG A 130 -16.91 -19.26 -0.45
C ARG A 130 -16.32 -18.29 -1.48
N ALA A 131 -15.04 -17.96 -1.34
CA ALA A 131 -14.34 -17.15 -2.31
C ALA A 131 -14.34 -17.84 -3.68
N ALA A 132 -14.56 -17.06 -4.74
CA ALA A 132 -14.52 -17.62 -6.09
C ALA A 132 -13.10 -18.13 -6.39
N PRO A 133 -12.92 -19.41 -6.73
CA PRO A 133 -11.60 -19.94 -7.07
C PRO A 133 -11.13 -19.32 -8.38
N VAL A 134 -9.81 -19.14 -8.50
CA VAL A 134 -9.20 -18.60 -9.72
C VAL A 134 -9.40 -19.59 -10.87
N PRO A 135 -10.09 -19.21 -11.96
CA PRO A 135 -10.34 -20.13 -13.05
C PRO A 135 -9.05 -20.40 -13.84
N PRO A 136 -8.70 -21.68 -14.12
CA PRO A 136 -7.50 -22.03 -14.89
C PRO A 136 -7.41 -21.35 -16.27
N ALA A 137 -8.57 -21.05 -16.88
CA ALA A 137 -8.64 -20.35 -18.16
C ALA A 137 -8.11 -18.92 -18.09
N GLU A 138 -8.33 -18.22 -16.97
CA GLU A 138 -7.83 -16.85 -16.76
C GLU A 138 -6.32 -16.84 -16.59
N VAL A 139 -5.77 -17.81 -15.84
CA VAL A 139 -4.31 -18.00 -15.72
C VAL A 139 -3.70 -18.27 -17.09
N LYS A 140 -4.28 -19.20 -17.85
CA LYS A 140 -3.79 -19.52 -19.20
C LYS A 140 -3.79 -18.29 -20.10
N LYS A 141 -4.88 -17.51 -20.10
CA LYS A 141 -4.99 -16.28 -20.88
C LYS A 141 -3.93 -15.25 -20.46
N ALA A 142 -3.75 -15.02 -19.16
CA ALA A 142 -2.77 -14.07 -18.63
C ALA A 142 -1.32 -14.48 -18.97
N CYS A 143 -1.04 -15.78 -19.05
CA CYS A 143 0.27 -16.29 -19.43
C CYS A 143 0.55 -16.27 -20.95
N THR A 144 -0.46 -16.04 -21.80
CA THR A 144 -0.24 -15.97 -23.26
C THR A 144 0.50 -14.69 -23.66
N GLY A 145 1.48 -14.79 -24.58
CA GLY A 145 2.24 -13.64 -25.06
C GLY A 145 3.26 -13.07 -24.05
N MET A 146 3.64 -13.86 -23.05
CA MET A 146 4.69 -13.49 -22.10
C MET A 146 6.10 -13.66 -22.68
N SER A 147 7.09 -12.95 -22.10
CA SER A 147 8.49 -13.14 -22.46
C SER A 147 9.02 -14.48 -21.96
N SER A 148 10.08 -15.02 -22.58
CA SER A 148 10.71 -16.27 -22.13
C SER A 148 11.21 -16.20 -20.67
N ALA A 149 11.58 -15.01 -20.18
CA ALA A 149 11.93 -14.83 -18.78
C ALA A 149 10.71 -14.95 -17.86
N ASP A 150 9.61 -14.28 -18.22
CA ASP A 150 8.36 -14.35 -17.46
C ASP A 150 7.77 -15.75 -17.43
N SER A 151 7.78 -16.47 -18.56
CA SER A 151 7.27 -17.84 -18.63
C SER A 151 8.06 -18.78 -17.72
N ARG A 152 9.40 -18.60 -17.63
CA ARG A 152 10.24 -19.36 -16.70
C ARG A 152 9.93 -19.03 -15.24
N GLU A 153 9.62 -17.78 -14.92
CA GLU A 153 9.28 -17.40 -13.56
C GLU A 153 7.90 -17.95 -13.15
N VAL A 154 6.91 -17.92 -14.03
CA VAL A 154 5.61 -18.57 -13.81
C VAL A 154 5.77 -20.08 -13.54
N LEU A 155 6.64 -20.75 -14.29
CA LEU A 155 6.96 -22.17 -14.06
C LEU A 155 7.63 -22.41 -12.70
N ARG A 156 8.54 -21.51 -12.29
CA ARG A 156 9.18 -21.58 -10.97
C ARG A 156 8.17 -21.39 -9.84
N ILE A 157 7.26 -20.43 -9.97
CA ILE A 157 6.16 -20.23 -9.02
C ILE A 157 5.32 -21.50 -8.91
N TYR A 158 4.92 -22.08 -10.05
CA TYR A 158 4.18 -23.33 -10.08
C TYR A 158 4.92 -24.45 -9.32
N ALA A 159 6.18 -24.69 -9.68
CA ALA A 159 7.00 -25.72 -9.02
C ALA A 159 7.15 -25.45 -7.51
N LEU A 160 7.30 -24.20 -7.11
CA LEU A 160 7.50 -23.80 -5.72
C LEU A 160 6.28 -24.06 -4.83
N TYR A 161 5.06 -23.81 -5.35
CA TYR A 161 3.81 -24.03 -4.60
C TYR A 161 3.33 -25.48 -4.66
N GLU A 162 3.62 -26.18 -5.77
CA GLU A 162 3.29 -27.60 -5.92
C GLU A 162 4.35 -28.52 -5.30
N GLY A 163 5.52 -27.99 -4.89
CA GLY A 163 6.57 -28.78 -4.26
C GLY A 163 7.35 -29.66 -5.26
N LEU A 164 7.49 -29.21 -6.50
CA LEU A 164 8.15 -29.94 -7.59
C LEU A 164 9.63 -29.53 -7.68
N GLU A 165 10.52 -30.48 -7.98
CA GLU A 165 11.94 -30.20 -8.16
C GLU A 165 12.21 -29.46 -9.48
N ILE A 166 12.97 -28.36 -9.41
CA ILE A 166 13.28 -27.48 -10.56
C ILE A 166 14.01 -28.23 -11.68
N GLY A 167 14.83 -29.24 -11.33
CA GLY A 167 15.57 -30.07 -12.29
C GLY A 167 14.68 -30.94 -13.20
N SER A 168 13.46 -31.27 -12.75
CA SER A 168 12.49 -32.06 -13.51
C SER A 168 11.75 -31.25 -14.58
N MET A 169 11.89 -29.92 -14.54
CA MET A 169 11.12 -28.99 -15.39
C MET A 169 11.85 -28.52 -16.65
N ALA A 170 13.02 -29.09 -16.97
CA ALA A 170 13.84 -28.67 -18.12
C ALA A 170 13.34 -29.13 -19.50
N GLY A 171 12.14 -29.75 -19.59
CA GLY A 171 11.49 -30.20 -20.82
C GLY A 171 10.14 -29.51 -21.09
N ASN A 172 9.42 -29.96 -22.12
CA ASN A 172 8.03 -29.56 -22.41
C ASN A 172 7.10 -30.04 -21.26
N THR A 173 7.06 -29.29 -20.16
CA THR A 173 6.27 -29.64 -18.98
C THR A 173 4.81 -29.35 -19.23
N ASN A 174 3.99 -30.40 -19.26
CA ASN A 174 2.55 -30.27 -19.33
C ASN A 174 2.02 -29.80 -17.96
N ILE A 175 1.83 -28.49 -17.79
CA ILE A 175 1.30 -27.90 -16.55
C ILE A 175 -0.18 -28.29 -16.40
N GLN A 176 -0.51 -29.00 -15.32
CA GLN A 176 -1.89 -29.34 -15.01
C GLN A 176 -2.52 -28.23 -14.16
N LEU A 177 -3.02 -27.18 -14.83
CA LEU A 177 -3.67 -26.06 -14.13
C LEU A 177 -5.01 -26.44 -13.46
N ARG A 178 -5.64 -27.54 -13.87
CA ARG A 178 -6.94 -27.98 -13.30
C ARG A 178 -6.80 -28.60 -11.91
N THR A 179 -5.65 -29.17 -11.60
CA THR A 179 -5.37 -29.88 -10.34
C THR A 179 -4.46 -29.08 -9.42
N ALA A 180 -4.02 -27.90 -9.85
CA ALA A 180 -3.17 -27.01 -9.08
C ALA A 180 -3.91 -26.44 -7.87
N LYS A 181 -3.17 -26.15 -6.79
CA LYS A 181 -3.72 -25.54 -5.58
C LYS A 181 -4.25 -24.14 -5.90
N SER A 182 -5.27 -23.71 -5.13
CA SER A 182 -5.85 -22.36 -5.24
C SER A 182 -4.78 -21.26 -5.13
N ALA A 183 -3.86 -21.40 -4.16
CA ALA A 183 -2.71 -20.50 -3.99
C ALA A 183 -1.79 -20.45 -5.21
N THR A 184 -1.51 -21.60 -5.83
CA THR A 184 -0.67 -21.70 -7.04
C THR A 184 -1.28 -20.89 -8.18
N LEU A 185 -2.56 -21.11 -8.48
CA LEU A 185 -3.27 -20.40 -9.56
C LEU A 185 -3.34 -18.90 -9.30
N ARG A 186 -3.65 -18.50 -8.05
CA ARG A 186 -3.67 -17.09 -7.63
C ARG A 186 -2.31 -16.44 -7.84
N ARG A 187 -1.23 -17.06 -7.38
CA ARG A 187 0.11 -16.49 -7.45
C ARG A 187 0.62 -16.38 -8.89
N MET A 188 0.36 -17.39 -9.72
CA MET A 188 0.67 -17.34 -11.15
C MET A 188 -0.08 -16.19 -11.83
N LEU A 189 -1.37 -16.02 -11.52
CA LEU A 189 -2.17 -14.94 -12.09
C LEU A 189 -1.69 -13.55 -11.64
N GLU A 190 -1.35 -13.39 -10.37
CA GLU A 190 -0.84 -12.14 -9.80
C GLU A 190 0.51 -11.74 -10.43
N TYR A 191 1.42 -12.70 -10.62
CA TYR A 191 2.66 -12.47 -11.36
C TYR A 191 2.38 -12.09 -12.82
N ALA A 192 1.47 -12.79 -13.49
CA ALA A 192 1.15 -12.51 -14.88
C ALA A 192 0.55 -11.11 -15.07
N LYS A 193 -0.35 -10.69 -14.17
CA LYS A 193 -0.96 -9.34 -14.16
C LYS A 193 0.08 -8.26 -13.90
N SER A 194 0.90 -8.40 -12.85
CA SER A 194 1.95 -7.41 -12.54
C SER A 194 3.00 -7.30 -13.64
N SER A 195 3.43 -8.41 -14.25
CA SER A 195 4.35 -8.41 -15.39
C SER A 195 3.76 -7.68 -16.60
N ALA A 196 2.47 -7.86 -16.88
CA ALA A 196 1.76 -7.13 -17.94
C ALA A 196 1.71 -5.62 -17.66
N GLU A 197 1.38 -5.20 -16.44
CA GLU A 197 1.35 -3.79 -16.02
C GLU A 197 2.73 -3.13 -16.13
N HIS A 198 3.78 -3.81 -15.69
CA HIS A 198 5.16 -3.32 -15.82
C HIS A 198 5.58 -3.17 -17.29
N ARG A 199 5.14 -4.09 -18.16
CA ARG A 199 5.40 -4.03 -19.60
C ARG A 199 4.71 -2.82 -20.24
N GLU A 200 3.43 -2.62 -19.93
CA GLU A 200 2.65 -1.47 -20.41
C GLU A 200 3.25 -0.14 -19.92
N LYS A 201 3.61 -0.05 -18.63
CA LYS A 201 4.27 1.14 -18.07
C LYS A 201 5.60 1.44 -18.75
N ARG A 202 6.41 0.40 -19.03
CA ARG A 202 7.68 0.53 -19.75
C ARG A 202 7.47 0.96 -21.20
N GLU A 203 6.43 0.48 -21.85
CA GLU A 203 6.08 0.87 -23.21
C GLU A 203 5.61 2.33 -23.29
N LYS A 204 4.73 2.76 -22.37
CA LYS A 204 4.32 4.16 -22.22
C LYS A 204 5.52 5.07 -22.00
N LEU A 205 6.46 4.68 -21.13
CA LEU A 205 7.70 5.43 -20.90
C LEU A 205 8.55 5.52 -22.19
N ARG A 206 8.70 4.43 -22.93
CA ARG A 206 9.43 4.42 -24.23
C ARG A 206 8.75 5.30 -25.26
N GLN A 207 7.42 5.32 -25.31
CA GLN A 207 6.66 6.17 -26.23
C GLN A 207 6.81 7.65 -25.85
N ALA A 208 6.74 7.98 -24.56
CA ALA A 208 6.99 9.34 -24.06
C ALA A 208 8.39 9.84 -24.42
N VAL A 209 9.42 9.00 -24.28
CA VAL A 209 10.81 9.33 -24.69
C VAL A 209 10.93 9.54 -26.21
N LYS A 210 10.20 8.77 -27.03
CA LYS A 210 10.19 8.98 -28.49
C LYS A 210 9.53 10.31 -28.86
N VAL A 211 8.39 10.63 -28.26
CA VAL A 211 7.66 11.89 -28.53
C VAL A 211 8.48 13.10 -28.08
N SER A 212 9.16 13.02 -26.93
CA SER A 212 10.04 14.09 -26.47
C SER A 212 11.24 14.29 -27.38
N ARG A 213 11.87 13.21 -27.89
CA ARG A 213 12.97 13.28 -28.87
C ARG A 213 12.53 13.94 -30.19
N VAL A 214 11.34 13.60 -30.71
CA VAL A 214 10.79 14.21 -31.93
C VAL A 214 10.49 15.70 -31.72
N SER A 215 9.91 16.06 -30.58
CA SER A 215 9.65 17.47 -30.23
C SER A 215 10.94 18.27 -30.04
N ASN A 216 11.97 17.69 -29.41
CA ASN A 216 13.24 18.37 -29.19
C ASN A 216 13.99 18.59 -30.52
N ARG A 217 13.94 17.61 -31.44
CA ARG A 217 14.48 17.76 -32.79
C ARG A 217 13.77 18.87 -33.57
N ARG A 218 12.45 18.99 -33.44
CA ARG A 218 11.65 20.06 -34.07
C ARG A 218 11.92 21.44 -33.48
N ARG A 219 12.23 21.55 -32.18
CA ARG A 219 12.66 22.81 -31.56
C ARG A 219 14.05 23.25 -32.04
N GLN A 220 15.00 22.32 -32.13
CA GLN A 220 16.35 22.60 -32.63
C GLN A 220 16.35 23.11 -34.09
N THR A 221 15.46 22.58 -34.95
CA THR A 221 15.31 23.08 -36.32
C THR A 221 14.71 24.49 -36.38
N MET A 222 13.80 24.85 -35.47
CA MET A 222 13.20 26.18 -35.43
C MET A 222 14.16 27.23 -34.86
N THR A 223 14.97 26.89 -33.85
CA THR A 223 16.01 27.80 -33.33
C THR A 223 17.13 28.05 -34.34
N GLY A 224 17.50 27.03 -35.13
CA GLY A 224 18.46 27.21 -36.22
C GLY A 224 17.96 28.14 -37.33
N ALA A 225 16.67 28.04 -37.68
CA ALA A 225 16.05 28.95 -38.64
C ALA A 225 15.96 30.40 -38.11
N HIS A 226 15.65 30.58 -36.83
CA HIS A 226 15.58 31.91 -36.20
C HIS A 226 16.95 32.56 -36.02
N ALA A 227 18.01 31.77 -35.79
CA ALA A 227 19.39 32.24 -35.74
C ALA A 227 19.93 32.64 -37.12
N ALA A 228 19.53 31.95 -38.18
CA ALA A 228 19.87 32.33 -39.55
C ALA A 228 19.19 33.64 -39.97
N LEU A 229 17.94 33.88 -39.55
CA LEU A 229 17.22 35.12 -39.84
C LEU A 229 17.83 36.35 -39.13
N MET A 230 18.37 36.18 -37.91
CA MET A 230 18.99 37.26 -37.13
C MET A 230 20.40 37.64 -37.61
N GLN A 231 21.02 36.86 -38.51
CA GLN A 231 22.31 37.20 -39.11
C GLN A 231 22.18 38.19 -40.28
N GLU A 232 20.98 38.40 -40.82
CA GLU A 232 20.74 39.32 -41.93
C GLU A 232 20.46 40.77 -41.49
N ASP A 233 20.10 41.00 -40.22
CA ASP A 233 19.79 42.33 -39.64
C ASP A 233 20.93 42.92 -38.79
N ALA A 234 22.19 42.54 -39.04
CA ALA A 234 23.35 42.93 -38.22
C ALA A 234 23.98 44.29 -38.57
N ASP A 235 23.29 45.19 -39.27
CA ASP A 235 23.82 46.51 -39.70
C ASP A 235 23.11 47.71 -39.07
N VAL A 236 22.77 47.64 -37.77
CA VAL A 236 22.38 48.84 -37.00
C VAL A 236 23.45 49.14 -35.95
N LYS A 237 24.32 50.11 -36.26
CA LYS A 237 25.30 50.67 -35.31
C LYS A 237 24.62 51.74 -34.46
N PHE A 238 24.44 51.46 -33.17
CA PHE A 238 24.08 52.47 -32.19
C PHE A 238 25.35 53.19 -31.71
N HIS A 239 25.39 54.52 -31.85
CA HIS A 239 26.42 55.35 -31.24
C HIS A 239 26.24 55.34 -29.72
N GLN A 240 27.31 55.09 -28.97
CA GLN A 240 27.33 55.29 -27.52
C GLN A 240 27.36 56.80 -27.25
N ASP A 241 26.23 57.36 -26.85
CA ASP A 241 26.22 58.67 -26.21
C ASP A 241 26.81 58.54 -24.80
N ALA A 242 27.72 59.44 -24.46
CA ALA A 242 28.46 59.45 -23.20
C ALA A 242 27.52 59.54 -21.99
N GLU A 243 27.72 58.67 -21.00
CA GLU A 243 26.99 58.70 -19.73
C GLU A 243 27.29 60.00 -18.97
N PRO A 244 26.29 60.78 -18.54
CA PRO A 244 26.52 61.93 -17.68
C PRO A 244 26.84 61.45 -16.25
N GLN A 245 27.98 61.90 -15.72
CA GLN A 245 28.35 61.69 -14.31
C GLN A 245 27.41 62.49 -13.40
N LEU A 246 26.63 61.77 -12.58
CA LEU A 246 25.80 62.38 -11.54
C LEU A 246 26.61 62.60 -10.26
N GLU A 247 26.69 63.87 -9.83
CA GLU A 247 27.24 64.28 -8.53
C GLU A 247 26.43 63.67 -7.38
N GLN A 248 27.12 63.13 -6.37
CA GLN A 248 26.46 62.53 -5.21
C GLN A 248 25.86 63.62 -4.29
N VAL A 249 24.56 63.54 -4.05
CA VAL A 249 23.83 64.44 -3.14
C VAL A 249 24.11 64.04 -1.68
N PRO A 250 24.38 65.01 -0.77
CA PRO A 250 24.69 64.72 0.64
C PRO A 250 23.55 64.03 1.39
N GLN A 251 23.92 63.04 2.23
CA GLN A 251 23.02 62.36 3.17
C GLN A 251 22.37 63.34 4.14
N ASN A 252 21.03 63.44 4.10
CA ASN A 252 20.27 64.03 5.19
C ASN A 252 19.91 62.98 6.24
N THR A 253 20.35 63.32 7.44
CA THR A 253 20.15 62.70 8.75
C THR A 253 18.71 62.29 9.06
N GLN A 254 18.57 61.13 9.70
CA GLN A 254 17.32 60.53 10.15
C GLN A 254 16.60 61.40 11.20
N THR A 255 15.28 61.51 11.07
CA THR A 255 14.35 61.90 12.13
C THR A 255 13.28 60.81 12.24
N PRO A 256 12.94 60.31 13.44
CA PRO A 256 12.25 59.04 13.61
C PRO A 256 10.74 59.18 13.37
N MET A 257 10.17 58.31 12.53
CA MET A 257 8.71 58.14 12.44
C MET A 257 8.26 57.07 13.43
N LEU A 258 7.25 57.43 14.23
CA LEU A 258 6.56 56.60 15.20
C LEU A 258 6.03 55.31 14.55
N MET A 259 6.47 54.18 15.10
CA MET A 259 5.96 52.84 14.78
C MET A 259 4.52 52.74 15.27
N MET A 260 3.58 52.58 14.35
CA MET A 260 2.23 52.12 14.70
C MET A 260 2.30 50.64 15.08
N GLU A 261 1.79 50.32 16.27
CA GLU A 261 1.61 48.96 16.77
C GLU A 261 0.60 48.19 15.92
N GLU A 262 1.03 47.08 15.33
CA GLU A 262 0.11 46.01 14.91
C GLU A 262 -0.12 45.07 16.09
N VAL A 263 -1.36 45.08 16.56
CA VAL A 263 -1.89 44.26 17.64
C VAL A 263 -2.39 42.94 17.04
N SER A 264 -1.69 41.84 17.25
CA SER A 264 -2.18 40.79 18.17
C SER A 264 -1.34 39.51 18.14
N PRO A 265 -1.23 38.84 19.30
CA PRO A 265 -0.39 37.68 19.53
C PRO A 265 -1.18 36.37 19.40
N ILE A 266 -0.49 35.24 19.21
CA ILE A 266 -0.67 33.99 19.98
C ILE A 266 0.52 33.07 19.66
N ARG A 267 1.37 32.90 20.67
CA ARG A 267 2.31 31.79 20.81
C ARG A 267 1.58 30.66 21.53
N LEU A 268 1.75 29.43 21.06
CA LEU A 268 1.42 28.23 21.81
C LEU A 268 2.71 27.43 21.93
N GLU A 269 3.35 27.54 23.11
CA GLU A 269 4.28 26.53 23.62
C GLU A 269 3.61 25.78 24.77
N GLU A 270 4.13 24.57 24.97
CA GLU A 270 3.64 23.43 25.74
C GLU A 270 3.40 23.69 27.24
N ALA A 271 2.30 23.15 27.76
CA ALA A 271 2.22 22.44 29.04
C ALA A 271 0.76 22.02 29.28
N GLY A 272 0.49 20.71 29.25
CA GLY A 272 -0.83 20.15 29.51
C GLY A 272 -0.72 18.66 29.80
N GLU A 273 -0.53 18.35 31.06
CA GLU A 273 -0.58 17.03 31.67
C GLU A 273 -1.82 16.28 31.21
N TRP A 274 -1.62 15.16 30.49
CA TRP A 274 -2.69 14.21 30.24
C TRP A 274 -2.84 13.35 31.49
N LEU A 275 -3.93 13.60 32.22
CA LEU A 275 -4.44 12.71 33.25
C LEU A 275 -4.59 11.29 32.70
N GLU A 276 -3.86 10.36 33.34
CA GLU A 276 -4.12 8.93 33.33
C GLU A 276 -5.49 8.68 33.96
N ASP A 277 -6.47 8.22 33.16
CA ASP A 277 -7.63 7.56 33.72
C ASP A 277 -7.20 6.17 34.21
N GLY A 278 -6.90 6.14 35.51
CA GLY A 278 -6.54 4.96 36.27
C GLY A 278 -7.67 3.95 36.43
N ASP A 279 -7.22 2.75 36.73
CA ASP A 279 -7.97 1.57 37.10
C ASP A 279 -9.06 1.85 38.15
N PHE A 280 -10.28 1.40 37.85
CA PHE A 280 -11.32 1.22 38.86
C PHE A 280 -11.23 -0.23 39.37
N GLU A 281 -10.41 -0.45 40.39
CA GLU A 281 -10.55 -1.62 41.26
C GLU A 281 -11.80 -1.47 42.11
N GLU A 282 -12.78 -2.34 41.87
CA GLU A 282 -13.99 -2.52 42.66
C GLU A 282 -13.65 -3.39 43.87
N LEU A 283 -13.37 -2.75 45.01
CA LEU A 283 -13.34 -3.42 46.31
C LEU A 283 -14.74 -3.92 46.67
N SER A 284 -14.89 -5.24 46.72
CA SER A 284 -16.06 -5.92 47.30
C SER A 284 -16.08 -5.79 48.82
N PRO A 285 -17.26 -5.74 49.47
CA PRO A 285 -17.36 -5.69 50.92
C PRO A 285 -17.51 -7.11 51.52
N MET A 286 -16.61 -7.47 52.43
CA MET A 286 -16.87 -8.25 53.66
C MET A 286 -15.81 -7.94 54.70
#